data_AF-A0A838SIH3-F1
#
_entry.id   AF-A0A838SIH3-F1
#
_cell.length_a   1.000
_cell.length_b   1.000
_cell.length_c   1.000
_cell.angle_alpha   90.00
_cell.angle_beta   90.00
_cell.angle_gamma   90.00
#
_symmetry.space_group_name_H-M   'P 1'
#
loop_
_entity.id
_entity.type
_entity.pdbx_description
1 polymer ?
#
loop_
_entity_poly.entity_id
_entity_poly.type
_entity_poly.pdbx_seq_one_letter_code
_entity_poly.pdbx_strand_id
1 'polypeptide(L)'
;MTSTIHQPTAKDLRSFGLLMAGVFLIVAVWPLVIHGESLRVWASLIAGTFGAMGMLFPKGLGPLHRVWMKIGEKLGWINSRIILSLL
;
A
#
# COMPACT_ATOMS: atom_id res chain seq x y z
N MET A 1 31.74 -0.03 -8.53
CA MET A 1 30.72 1.01 -8.28
C MET A 1 29.63 0.37 -7.43
N THR A 2 29.64 0.65 -6.13
CA THR A 2 28.73 0.08 -5.14
C THR A 2 27.31 0.55 -5.44
N SER A 3 26.44 -0.36 -5.89
CA SER A 3 25.01 -0.09 -6.01
C SER A 3 24.48 0.39 -4.67
N THR A 4 24.22 1.67 -4.54
CA THR A 4 23.56 2.27 -3.38
C THR A 4 22.15 1.70 -3.34
N ILE A 5 21.95 0.63 -2.57
CA ILE A 5 20.61 0.12 -2.25
C ILE A 5 19.87 1.31 -1.65
N HIS A 6 18.93 1.90 -2.39
CA HIS A 6 18.13 3.02 -1.92
C HIS A 6 17.29 2.51 -0.75
N GLN A 7 17.76 2.76 0.47
CA GLN A 7 17.04 2.38 1.66
C GLN A 7 15.80 3.26 1.74
N PRO A 8 14.60 2.68 1.89
CA PRO A 8 13.38 3.47 1.95
C PRO A 8 13.49 4.49 3.09
N THR A 9 13.29 5.76 2.77
CA THR A 9 13.32 6.82 3.77
C THR A 9 12.09 6.73 4.66
N ALA A 10 12.15 7.33 5.85
CA ALA A 10 10.98 7.40 6.72
C ALA A 10 9.78 8.09 6.06
N LYS A 11 10.02 8.97 5.07
CA LYS A 11 8.98 9.63 4.28
C LYS A 11 8.31 8.64 3.32
N ASP A 12 9.08 7.79 2.64
CA ASP A 12 8.54 6.78 1.72
C ASP A 12 7.65 5.77 2.48
N LEU A 13 8.09 5.37 3.66
CA LEU A 13 7.37 4.47 4.55
C LEU A 13 6.08 5.09 5.08
N ARG A 14 6.10 6.39 5.43
CA ARG A 14 4.91 7.17 5.79
C ARG A 14 3.92 7.22 4.63
N SER A 15 4.38 7.60 3.45
CA SER A 15 3.54 7.66 2.25
C SER A 15 2.92 6.29 1.94
N PHE A 16 3.70 5.21 2.02
CA PHE A 16 3.19 3.85 1.84
C PHE A 16 2.10 3.49 2.87
N GLY A 17 2.36 3.74 4.16
CA GLY A 17 1.38 3.50 5.22
C GLY A 17 0.08 4.27 5.03
N LEU A 18 0.17 5.55 4.63
CA LEU A 18 -0.99 6.41 4.34
C LEU A 18 -1.76 5.96 3.09
N LEU A 19 -1.05 5.56 2.03
CA LEU A 19 -1.67 5.02 0.81
C LEU A 19 -2.45 3.73 1.14
N MET A 20 -1.84 2.80 1.87
CA MET A 20 -2.50 1.56 2.30
C MET A 20 -3.71 1.88 3.19
N ALA A 21 -3.55 2.77 4.18
CA ALA A 21 -4.66 3.20 5.03
C ALA A 21 -5.82 3.78 4.21
N GLY A 22 -5.54 4.64 3.21
CA GLY A 22 -6.55 5.19 2.32
C GLY A 22 -7.28 4.13 1.51
N VAL A 23 -6.56 3.18 0.91
CA VAL A 23 -7.15 2.07 0.15
C VAL A 23 -8.07 1.21 1.04
N PHE A 24 -7.61 0.82 2.22
CA PHE A 24 -8.44 0.04 3.16
C PHE A 24 -9.62 0.83 3.72
N LEU A 25 -9.49 2.14 3.87
CA LEU A 25 -10.59 3.00 4.29
C LEU A 25 -11.68 3.06 3.21
N ILE A 26 -11.31 3.16 1.93
CA ILE A 26 -12.27 3.05 0.82
C ILE A 26 -12.97 1.68 0.88
N VAL A 27 -12.23 0.58 1.07
CA VAL A 27 -12.81 -0.77 1.18
C VAL A 27 -13.74 -0.89 2.39
N ALA A 28 -13.42 -0.22 3.50
CA ALA A 28 -14.24 -0.21 4.71
C ALA A 28 -15.56 0.54 4.51
N VAL A 29 -15.52 1.66 3.78
CA VAL A 29 -16.67 2.55 3.51
C VAL A 29 -17.49 2.10 2.30
N TRP A 30 -16.91 1.31 1.39
CA TRP A 30 -17.58 0.79 0.20
C TRP A 30 -18.94 0.12 0.45
N PRO A 31 -19.08 -0.85 1.38
CA PRO A 31 -20.38 -1.48 1.65
C PRO A 31 -21.42 -0.47 2.21
N LEU A 32 -20.96 0.52 2.98
CA LEU A 32 -21.82 1.57 3.51
C LEU A 32 -22.37 2.47 2.40
N VAL A 33 -21.54 2.85 1.43
CA VAL A 33 -21.94 3.78 0.34
C VAL A 33 -22.79 3.10 -0.73
N ILE A 34 -22.48 1.84 -1.07
CA ILE A 34 -23.13 1.15 -2.20
C ILE A 34 -24.35 0.33 -1.75
N HIS A 35 -24.27 -0.33 -0.59
CA HIS A 35 -25.30 -1.27 -0.14
C HIS A 35 -26.07 -0.79 1.10
N GLY A 36 -25.66 0.35 1.70
CA GLY A 36 -26.23 0.81 2.97
C GLY A 36 -25.93 -0.10 4.15
N GLU A 37 -24.98 -1.03 4.00
CA GLU A 37 -24.59 -1.99 5.04
C GLU A 37 -23.61 -1.38 6.05
N SER A 38 -23.43 -2.06 7.17
CA SER A 38 -22.46 -1.67 8.20
C SER A 38 -21.03 -1.56 7.64
N LEU A 39 -20.25 -0.64 8.21
CA LEU A 39 -18.82 -0.53 7.96
C LEU A 39 -18.14 -1.89 8.12
N ARG A 40 -17.26 -2.24 7.18
CA ARG A 40 -16.44 -3.45 7.28
C ARG A 40 -15.41 -3.26 8.39
N VAL A 41 -15.77 -3.67 9.60
CA VAL A 41 -14.97 -3.50 10.83
C VAL A 41 -13.53 -3.99 10.64
N TRP A 42 -13.35 -5.15 9.98
CA TRP A 42 -12.01 -5.68 9.72
C TRP A 42 -11.17 -4.76 8.81
N ALA A 43 -11.76 -4.19 7.76
CA ALA A 43 -11.08 -3.24 6.88
C ALA A 43 -10.80 -1.91 7.61
N SER A 44 -11.71 -1.44 8.46
CA SER A 44 -11.48 -0.26 9.32
C SER A 44 -10.32 -0.47 10.28
N LEU A 45 -10.22 -1.64 10.91
CA LEU A 45 -9.11 -1.99 11.80
C LEU A 45 -7.77 -2.01 11.05
N ILE A 46 -7.74 -2.57 9.84
CA ILE A 46 -6.53 -2.56 8.99
C ILE A 46 -6.15 -1.13 8.60
N ALA A 47 -7.12 -0.32 8.16
CA ALA A 47 -6.89 1.07 7.79
C ALA A 47 -6.31 1.88 8.96
N GLY A 48 -6.91 1.75 10.15
CA GLY A 48 -6.42 2.38 11.36
C GLY A 48 -5.02 1.91 11.76
N THR A 49 -4.75 0.61 11.68
CA THR A 49 -3.43 0.04 12.01
C THR A 49 -2.36 0.55 11.05
N PHE A 50 -2.61 0.53 9.74
CA PHE A 50 -1.66 1.04 8.74
C PHE A 50 -1.46 2.54 8.84
N GLY A 51 -2.52 3.31 9.08
CA GLY A 51 -2.44 4.76 9.27
C GLY A 51 -1.65 5.12 10.53
N ALA A 52 -1.95 4.47 11.66
CA ALA A 52 -1.25 4.65 12.92
C ALA A 52 0.22 4.24 12.82
N MET A 53 0.52 3.08 12.22
CA MET A 53 1.91 2.65 11.97
C MET A 53 2.64 3.60 11.03
N GLY A 54 1.99 4.08 9.97
CA GLY A 54 2.55 5.07 9.06
C GLY A 54 2.96 6.34 9.79
N MET A 55 2.11 6.86 10.67
CA MET A 55 2.34 8.13 11.37
C MET A 55 3.31 8.02 12.55
N LEU A 56 3.09 7.02 13.42
CA LEU A 56 3.80 6.85 14.69
C LEU A 56 5.10 6.05 14.54
N PHE A 57 5.09 4.99 13.72
CA PHE A 57 6.23 4.06 13.61
C PHE A 57 6.48 3.57 12.18
N PRO A 58 6.84 4.48 11.24
CA PRO A 58 7.01 4.13 9.83
C PRO A 58 8.13 3.10 9.60
N LYS A 59 9.12 3.02 10.50
CA LYS A 59 10.21 2.03 10.38
C LYS A 59 9.71 0.58 10.44
N GLY A 60 8.60 0.31 11.12
CA GLY A 60 7.98 -1.02 11.17
C GLY A 60 7.41 -1.48 9.82
N LEU A 61 7.03 -0.53 8.95
CA LEU A 61 6.58 -0.81 7.59
C LEU A 61 7.74 -1.15 6.64
N GLY A 62 9.00 -1.06 7.08
CA GLY A 62 10.22 -1.33 6.31
C GLY A 62 10.19 -2.64 5.52
N PRO A 63 10.10 -3.80 6.20
CA PRO A 63 10.08 -5.09 5.53
C PRO A 63 8.87 -5.27 4.62
N LEU A 64 7.69 -4.80 5.06
CA LEU A 64 6.46 -4.91 4.29
C LEU A 64 6.52 -4.07 2.99
N HIS A 65 6.95 -2.82 3.09
CA HIS A 65 7.16 -1.93 1.95
C HIS A 65 8.13 -2.56 0.95
N ARG A 66 9.22 -3.18 1.42
CA ARG A 66 10.19 -3.84 0.55
C ARG A 66 9.58 -5.02 -0.22
N VAL A 67 8.77 -5.84 0.43
CA VAL A 67 8.05 -6.94 -0.22
C VAL A 67 7.04 -6.40 -1.23
N TRP A 68 6.30 -5.36 -0.84
CA TRP A 68 5.32 -4.71 -1.70
C TRP A 68 5.95 -4.13 -2.97
N MET A 69 7.09 -3.44 -2.84
CA MET A 69 7.80 -2.87 -3.99
C MET A 69 8.27 -3.95 -4.97
N LYS A 70 8.74 -5.11 -4.48
CA LYS A 70 9.08 -6.26 -5.34
C LYS A 70 7.86 -6.80 -6.10
N ILE A 71 6.69 -6.80 -5.48
CA ILE A 71 5.44 -7.20 -6.13
C ILE A 71 5.05 -6.17 -7.20
N GLY A 72 5.13 -4.88 -6.86
CA GLY A 72 4.88 -3.76 -7.78
C GLY A 72 5.80 -3.78 -9.00
N GLU A 73 7.07 -4.10 -8.82
CA GLU A 73 8.04 -4.23 -9.93
C GLU A 73 7.66 -5.37 -10.87
N LYS A 74 7.28 -6.55 -10.33
CA LYS A 74 6.80 -7.67 -11.15
C LYS A 74 5.52 -7.33 -11.89
N LEU A 75 4.56 -6.69 -11.21
CA LEU A 75 3.32 -6.22 -11.83
C LEU A 75 3.60 -5.22 -12.95
N GLY A 76 4.50 -4.26 -12.72
CA GLY A 76 4.92 -3.28 -13.73
C GLY A 76 5.55 -3.95 -14.95
N TRP A 77 6.41 -4.95 -14.75
CA TRP A 77 6.99 -5.73 -15.83
C TRP A 77 5.94 -6.50 -16.65
N ILE A 78 4.95 -7.11 -15.98
CA ILE A 78 3.83 -7.78 -16.64
C ILE A 78 3.01 -6.76 -17.44
N ASN A 79 2.65 -5.64 -16.82
CA ASN A 79 1.86 -4.57 -17.44
C ASN A 79 2.56 -4.01 -18.68
N SER A 80 3.86 -3.72 -18.60
CA SER A 80 4.65 -3.25 -19.75
C SER A 80 4.65 -4.26 -20.89
N ARG A 81 4.75 -5.57 -20.61
CA ARG A 81 4.68 -6.61 -21.64
C ARG A 81 3.30 -6.69 -22.28
N ILE A 82 2.23 -6.63 -21.48
CA ILE A 82 0.85 -6.63 -21.99
C ILE A 82 0.64 -5.42 -22.92
N ILE A 83 1.03 -4.23 -22.48
CA ILE A 83 0.90 -3.00 -23.27
C ILE A 83 1.68 -3.11 -24.59
N LEU A 84 2.94 -3.57 -24.55
CA LEU A 84 3.76 -3.73 -25.77
C LEU A 84 3.28 -4.86 -26.69
N SER A 85 2.64 -5.92 -26.16
CA SER A 85 2.10 -7.00 -26.99
C SER A 85 0.75 -6.67 -27.62
N LEU A 86 0.00 -5.75 -27.01
CA LEU A 86 -1.28 -5.28 -27.54
C LEU A 86 -1.10 -4.16 -28.59
N LEU A 87 -0.02 -3.39 -28.46
CA LEU A 87 0.39 -2.36 -29.42
C LEU A 87 1.02 -2.98 -30.69
#